data_AF-A0A661VDE8-F1
#
_entry.id   AF-A0A661VDE8-F1
#
_cell.length_a   1.000
_cell.length_b   1.000
_cell.length_c   1.000
_cell.angle_alpha   90.00
_cell.angle_beta   90.00
_cell.angle_gamma   90.00
#
_symmetry.space_group_name_H-M   'P 1'
#
loop_
_entity.id
_entity.type
_entity.pdbx_description
1 polymer ?
#
loop_
_entity_poly.entity_id
_entity_poly.type
_entity_poly.pdbx_seq_one_letter_code
_entity_poly.pdbx_strand_id
1 'polypeptide(L)'
;MSEMMGNRARRSRVDNTWRKPGLREGFTTSACAAASAAAATRALLTGEPVSEITIDLPAKKNVLFHIVRCEFGPGRVTCGTIKDAGDDPDVTDGAEIRATVEWRESPGVLITGGEGVGVVTRPGLPVPVGEPAINPGPRRIITRAVMQEAKAVLGERGLKVTISVPGGEELAQKTLNPRLGIVGGISILGTTGIVKPFSVAAYRASMYLELKVATSNGLRRAVLSTFSRS
;
A
#
# COMPACT_ATOMS: atom_id res chain seq x y z
N MET A 1 -44.30 22.86 42.27
CA MET A 1 -43.45 23.95 41.72
C MET A 1 -42.12 23.84 42.43
N SER A 2 -40.93 23.59 41.86
CA SER A 2 -40.38 23.61 40.50
C SER A 2 -39.11 22.73 40.63
N GLU A 3 -39.09 21.56 39.97
CA GLU A 3 -38.33 21.29 38.74
C GLU A 3 -36.83 21.00 38.95
N MET A 4 -36.53 19.70 39.04
CA MET A 4 -35.21 19.14 38.74
C MET A 4 -34.90 19.37 37.26
N MET A 5 -33.91 20.20 36.93
CA MET A 5 -33.38 20.30 35.57
C MET A 5 -31.99 19.68 35.49
N GLY A 6 -31.96 18.50 34.87
CA GLY A 6 -30.77 17.72 34.60
C GLY A 6 -29.79 18.44 33.68
N ASN A 7 -28.51 18.33 34.02
CA ASN A 7 -27.39 18.77 33.21
C ASN A 7 -27.19 17.80 32.02
N ARG A 8 -28.02 17.94 30.97
CA ARG A 8 -27.75 17.28 29.68
C ARG A 8 -26.76 18.15 28.92
N ALA A 9 -25.49 17.75 28.97
CA ALA A 9 -24.49 18.23 28.03
C ALA A 9 -25.05 18.10 26.60
N ARG A 10 -25.25 19.26 25.94
CA ARG A 10 -25.65 19.32 24.53
C ARG A 10 -24.58 18.57 23.74
N ARG A 11 -24.91 17.37 23.23
CA ARG A 11 -24.16 16.73 22.14
C ARG A 11 -24.18 17.72 20.97
N SER A 12 -23.09 18.46 20.77
CA SER A 12 -22.90 19.22 19.54
C SER A 12 -22.98 18.22 18.40
N ARG A 13 -23.93 18.41 17.48
CA ARG A 13 -23.92 17.69 16.21
C ARG A 13 -22.62 18.08 15.53
N VAL A 14 -21.72 17.11 15.33
CA VAL A 14 -20.51 17.31 14.56
C VAL A 14 -20.94 17.80 13.18
N ASP A 15 -20.51 19.00 12.82
CA ASP A 15 -20.79 19.58 11.52
C ASP A 15 -20.11 18.72 10.44
N ASN A 16 -20.93 17.93 9.75
CA ASN A 16 -20.51 17.02 8.70
C ASN A 16 -20.56 17.68 7.30
N THR A 17 -20.67 19.01 7.21
CA THR A 17 -20.69 19.73 5.92
C THR A 17 -19.44 19.51 5.05
N TRP A 18 -18.33 19.06 5.64
CA TRP A 18 -17.13 18.62 4.90
C TRP A 18 -17.30 17.28 4.15
N ARG A 19 -18.27 16.44 4.55
CA ARG A 19 -18.58 15.19 3.84
C ARG A 19 -19.43 15.50 2.62
N LYS A 20 -18.79 15.77 1.48
CA LYS A 20 -19.48 15.67 0.19
C LYS A 20 -20.02 14.24 0.04
N PRO A 21 -21.33 14.04 -0.18
CA PRO A 21 -21.84 12.72 -0.56
C PRO A 21 -21.19 12.28 -1.87
N GLY A 22 -20.71 11.04 -1.95
CA GLY A 22 -20.23 10.45 -3.20
C GLY A 22 -18.75 10.67 -3.56
N LEU A 23 -17.86 10.95 -2.59
CA LEU A 23 -16.42 10.94 -2.85
C LEU A 23 -15.96 9.56 -3.36
N ARG A 24 -15.14 9.56 -4.40
CA ARG A 24 -14.66 8.36 -5.08
C ARG A 24 -13.58 7.67 -4.26
N GLU A 25 -13.77 6.38 -4.01
CA GLU A 25 -12.73 5.52 -3.44
C GLU A 25 -11.65 5.22 -4.49
N GLY A 26 -10.42 5.02 -4.02
CA GLY A 26 -9.28 4.64 -4.85
C GLY A 26 -8.67 3.31 -4.46
N PHE A 27 -7.48 3.05 -4.99
CA PHE A 27 -6.69 1.85 -4.75
C PHE A 27 -5.40 2.19 -4.02
N THR A 28 -5.06 1.35 -3.05
CA THR A 28 -3.82 1.49 -2.29
C THR A 28 -2.61 1.06 -3.11
N THR A 29 -1.39 1.46 -2.72
CA THR A 29 -0.16 0.95 -3.34
C THR A 29 -0.07 -0.58 -3.28
N SER A 30 -0.61 -1.22 -2.24
CA SER A 30 -0.69 -2.68 -2.14
C SER A 30 -1.56 -3.33 -3.23
N ALA A 31 -2.65 -2.68 -3.64
CA ALA A 31 -3.56 -3.21 -4.66
C ALA A 31 -2.93 -3.09 -6.05
N CYS A 32 -2.33 -1.95 -6.35
CA CYS A 32 -1.55 -1.72 -7.57
C CYS A 32 -0.38 -2.71 -7.67
N ALA A 33 0.40 -2.89 -6.59
CA ALA A 33 1.49 -3.87 -6.56
C ALA A 33 1.00 -5.31 -6.79
N ALA A 34 -0.13 -5.70 -6.21
CA ALA A 34 -0.71 -7.02 -6.40
C ALA A 34 -1.22 -7.23 -7.84
N ALA A 35 -1.86 -6.22 -8.43
CA ALA A 35 -2.33 -6.26 -9.82
C ALA A 35 -1.16 -6.37 -10.80
N SER A 36 -0.14 -5.54 -10.63
CA SER A 36 1.09 -5.60 -11.42
C SER A 36 1.79 -6.95 -11.30
N ALA A 37 1.88 -7.51 -10.08
CA ALA A 37 2.51 -8.82 -9.87
C ALA A 37 1.70 -9.96 -10.50
N ALA A 38 0.36 -9.91 -10.42
CA ALA A 38 -0.51 -10.89 -11.08
C ALA A 38 -0.38 -10.81 -12.61
N ALA A 39 -0.41 -9.61 -13.19
CA ALA A 39 -0.24 -9.42 -14.63
C ALA A 39 1.13 -9.90 -15.13
N ALA A 40 2.21 -9.56 -14.41
CA ALA A 40 3.57 -10.03 -14.76
C ALA A 40 3.69 -11.55 -14.63
N THR A 41 3.03 -12.14 -13.64
CA THR A 41 2.97 -13.61 -13.48
C THR A 41 2.24 -14.25 -14.65
N ARG A 42 1.05 -13.76 -15.01
CA ARG A 42 0.28 -14.26 -16.15
C ARG A 42 1.10 -14.18 -17.43
N ALA A 43 1.67 -13.01 -17.74
CA ALA A 43 2.49 -12.80 -18.92
C ALA A 43 3.73 -13.69 -18.96
N LEU A 44 4.39 -13.93 -17.81
CA LEU A 44 5.52 -14.85 -17.71
C LEU A 44 5.11 -16.30 -18.01
N LEU A 45 3.91 -16.71 -17.61
CA LEU A 45 3.40 -18.08 -17.80
C LEU A 45 2.89 -18.31 -19.23
N THR A 46 2.21 -17.34 -19.82
CA THR A 46 1.62 -17.47 -21.16
C THR A 46 2.60 -17.10 -22.27
N GLY A 47 3.61 -16.27 -21.99
CA GLY A 47 4.46 -15.66 -23.02
C GLY A 47 3.77 -14.54 -23.80
N GLU A 48 2.59 -14.08 -23.34
CA GLU A 48 1.77 -13.07 -24.03
C GLU A 48 1.61 -11.80 -23.19
N PRO A 49 1.55 -10.61 -23.81
CA PRO A 49 1.35 -9.36 -23.09
C PRO A 49 -0.05 -9.29 -22.46
N VAL A 50 -0.14 -8.65 -21.30
CA VAL A 50 -1.38 -8.47 -20.54
C VAL A 50 -1.73 -6.98 -20.47
N SER A 51 -2.91 -6.60 -20.97
CA SER A 51 -3.42 -5.21 -20.93
C SER A 51 -4.36 -4.95 -19.75
N GLU A 52 -4.96 -5.99 -19.19
CA GLU A 52 -5.84 -5.90 -18.02
C GLU A 52 -5.75 -7.15 -17.14
N ILE A 53 -5.98 -6.97 -15.85
CA ILE A 53 -5.98 -8.04 -14.86
C ILE A 53 -7.11 -7.86 -13.87
N THR A 54 -7.77 -8.95 -13.51
CA THR A 54 -8.78 -8.95 -12.46
C THR A 54 -8.21 -9.65 -11.23
N ILE A 55 -8.21 -8.97 -10.08
CA ILE A 55 -7.73 -9.54 -8.82
C ILE A 55 -8.76 -9.39 -7.69
N ASP A 56 -8.61 -10.25 -6.69
CA ASP A 56 -9.32 -10.13 -5.43
C ASP A 56 -8.57 -9.22 -4.44
N LEU A 57 -9.23 -8.18 -3.97
CA LEU A 57 -8.77 -7.40 -2.81
C LEU A 57 -9.51 -7.85 -1.55
N PRO A 58 -8.95 -7.64 -0.35
CA PRO A 58 -9.63 -7.98 0.90
C PRO A 58 -10.98 -7.28 1.08
N ALA A 59 -11.14 -6.03 0.62
CA ALA A 59 -12.40 -5.30 0.71
C ALA A 59 -13.31 -5.44 -0.51
N LYS A 60 -12.80 -5.89 -1.67
CA LYS A 60 -13.57 -5.95 -2.92
C LYS A 60 -13.08 -7.10 -3.81
N LYS A 61 -14.02 -7.91 -4.29
CA LYS A 61 -13.76 -9.04 -5.20
C LYS A 61 -13.82 -8.60 -6.66
N ASN A 62 -13.14 -9.34 -7.53
CA ASN A 62 -13.16 -9.14 -8.98
C ASN A 62 -12.89 -7.68 -9.41
N VAL A 63 -11.80 -7.10 -8.91
CA VAL A 63 -11.41 -5.72 -9.24
C VAL A 63 -10.53 -5.75 -10.49
N LEU A 64 -11.01 -5.08 -11.55
CA LEU A 64 -10.27 -4.90 -12.80
C LEU A 64 -9.23 -3.78 -12.65
N PHE A 65 -8.01 -4.03 -13.10
CA PHE A 65 -6.93 -3.07 -13.23
C PHE A 65 -6.43 -3.04 -14.67
N HIS A 66 -6.21 -1.83 -15.20
CA HIS A 66 -5.53 -1.64 -16.48
C HIS A 66 -4.02 -1.66 -16.29
N ILE A 67 -3.36 -2.42 -17.15
CA ILE A 67 -1.90 -2.59 -17.15
C ILE A 67 -1.31 -1.61 -18.15
N VAL A 68 -0.59 -0.62 -17.63
CA VAL A 68 0.02 0.44 -18.46
C VAL A 68 1.40 0.06 -18.99
N ARG A 69 1.95 -1.04 -18.50
CA ARG A 69 3.26 -1.59 -18.89
C ARG A 69 3.22 -3.10 -18.80
N CYS A 70 3.72 -3.78 -19.83
CA CYS A 70 3.99 -5.21 -19.81
C CYS A 70 5.21 -5.48 -20.70
N GLU A 71 6.38 -5.65 -20.08
CA GLU A 71 7.67 -5.73 -20.76
C GLU A 71 8.35 -7.07 -20.48
N PHE A 72 8.72 -7.76 -21.55
CA PHE A 72 9.49 -8.99 -21.48
C PHE A 72 10.98 -8.70 -21.44
N GLY A 73 11.68 -9.34 -20.51
CA GLY A 73 13.13 -9.36 -20.45
C GLY A 73 13.66 -10.79 -20.35
N PRO A 74 14.98 -10.99 -20.34
CA PRO A 74 15.56 -12.32 -20.19
C PRO A 74 15.11 -12.99 -18.89
N GLY A 75 14.29 -14.05 -19.02
CA GLY A 75 13.78 -14.86 -17.91
C GLY A 75 12.80 -14.15 -16.96
N ARG A 76 12.32 -12.95 -17.31
CA ARG A 76 11.50 -12.12 -16.43
C ARG A 76 10.47 -11.29 -17.20
N VAL A 77 9.40 -10.89 -16.53
CA VAL A 77 8.41 -9.95 -17.06
C VAL A 77 8.18 -8.84 -16.05
N THR A 78 8.06 -7.60 -16.52
CA THR A 78 7.71 -6.44 -15.70
C THR A 78 6.37 -5.88 -16.13
N CYS A 79 5.41 -5.81 -15.20
CA CYS A 79 4.14 -5.13 -15.43
C CYS A 79 3.93 -3.96 -14.49
N GLY A 80 3.13 -2.98 -14.91
CA GLY A 80 2.89 -1.75 -14.16
C GLY A 80 1.43 -1.30 -14.18
N THR A 81 0.99 -0.68 -13.09
CA THR A 81 -0.32 -0.04 -12.95
C THR A 81 -0.13 1.39 -12.44
N ILE A 82 -1.00 2.32 -12.85
CA ILE A 82 -1.04 3.66 -12.26
C ILE A 82 -1.94 3.64 -11.04
N LYS A 83 -1.43 4.12 -9.91
CA LYS A 83 -2.24 4.28 -8.71
C LYS A 83 -3.22 5.42 -8.90
N ASP A 84 -4.48 5.13 -8.57
CA ASP A 84 -5.57 6.08 -8.52
C ASP A 84 -6.13 6.10 -7.10
N ALA A 85 -5.92 7.19 -6.37
CA ALA A 85 -6.30 7.36 -4.97
C ALA A 85 -7.75 7.80 -4.77
N GLY A 86 -8.54 7.95 -5.85
CA GLY A 86 -9.88 8.49 -5.73
C GLY A 86 -9.84 9.99 -5.47
N ASP A 87 -10.66 10.45 -4.52
CA ASP A 87 -10.65 11.85 -4.07
C ASP A 87 -9.82 12.05 -2.78
N ASP A 88 -9.00 11.08 -2.38
CA ASP A 88 -8.10 11.22 -1.24
C ASP A 88 -6.85 12.03 -1.65
N PRO A 89 -6.43 13.05 -0.86
CA PRO A 89 -5.22 13.83 -1.14
C PRO A 89 -3.95 13.02 -0.80
N ASP A 90 -3.75 11.90 -1.50
CA ASP A 90 -2.65 10.97 -1.31
C ASP A 90 -1.46 11.36 -2.21
N VAL A 91 -0.30 11.58 -1.58
CA VAL A 91 0.95 11.97 -2.27
C VAL A 91 1.39 10.96 -3.34
N THR A 92 1.00 9.69 -3.20
CA THR A 92 1.37 8.65 -4.16
C THR A 92 0.29 8.40 -5.22
N ASP A 93 -0.71 9.28 -5.32
CA ASP A 93 -1.64 9.29 -6.45
C ASP A 93 -0.90 9.53 -7.78
N GLY A 94 -1.33 8.88 -8.86
CA GLY A 94 -0.69 8.94 -10.17
C GLY A 94 0.65 8.20 -10.28
N ALA A 95 1.19 7.66 -9.18
CA ALA A 95 2.45 6.92 -9.22
C ALA A 95 2.30 5.58 -9.97
N GLU A 96 3.25 5.26 -10.84
CA GLU A 96 3.34 3.93 -11.45
C GLU A 96 3.91 2.95 -10.43
N ILE A 97 3.16 1.89 -10.12
CA ILE A 97 3.62 0.77 -9.31
C ILE A 97 3.93 -0.38 -10.25
N ARG A 98 5.17 -0.87 -10.20
CA ARG A 98 5.68 -1.95 -11.05
C ARG A 98 5.94 -3.22 -10.23
N ALA A 99 5.79 -4.36 -10.88
CA ALA A 99 6.26 -5.65 -10.38
C ALA A 99 7.01 -6.39 -11.48
N THR A 100 8.26 -6.78 -11.18
CA THR A 100 9.04 -7.68 -12.01
C THR A 100 8.97 -9.09 -11.44
N VAL A 101 8.56 -10.05 -12.25
CA VAL A 101 8.41 -11.45 -11.87
C VAL A 101 9.40 -12.31 -12.66
N GLU A 102 10.14 -13.15 -11.95
CA GLU A 102 11.11 -14.09 -12.51
C GLU A 102 10.99 -15.46 -11.81
N TRP A 103 11.37 -16.52 -12.52
CA TRP A 103 11.40 -17.87 -11.95
C TRP A 103 12.46 -17.99 -10.86
N ARG A 104 12.15 -18.79 -9.84
CA ARG A 104 13.06 -19.15 -8.76
C ARG A 104 13.11 -20.67 -8.61
N GLU A 105 14.28 -21.20 -8.26
CA GLU A 105 14.45 -22.65 -8.09
C GLU A 105 13.75 -23.18 -6.85
N SER A 106 13.75 -22.43 -5.75
CA SER A 106 13.06 -22.87 -4.54
C SER A 106 11.57 -22.49 -4.57
N PRO A 107 10.70 -23.31 -3.94
CA PRO A 107 9.27 -23.11 -3.99
C PRO A 107 8.82 -21.85 -3.25
N GLY A 108 7.59 -21.44 -3.56
CA GLY A 108 6.92 -20.29 -2.95
C GLY A 108 7.18 -18.95 -3.64
N VAL A 109 6.61 -17.89 -3.07
CA VAL A 109 6.70 -16.52 -3.60
C VAL A 109 7.64 -15.71 -2.72
N LEU A 110 8.77 -15.27 -3.28
CA LEU A 110 9.69 -14.34 -2.63
C LEU A 110 9.35 -12.91 -3.06
N ILE A 111 9.04 -12.04 -2.10
CA ILE A 111 8.75 -10.62 -2.37
C ILE A 111 9.92 -9.75 -1.93
N THR A 112 10.48 -8.99 -2.86
CA THR A 112 11.57 -8.04 -2.67
C THR A 112 11.18 -6.62 -3.10
N GLY A 113 11.93 -5.62 -2.64
CA GLY A 113 11.82 -4.24 -3.11
C GLY A 113 12.89 -3.92 -4.14
N GLY A 114 12.53 -3.14 -5.15
CA GLY A 114 13.43 -2.55 -6.13
C GLY A 114 13.46 -1.02 -6.01
N GLU A 115 13.74 -0.35 -7.11
CA GLU A 115 13.80 1.12 -7.20
C GLU A 115 12.57 1.78 -6.57
N GLY A 116 12.80 2.81 -5.75
CA GLY A 116 11.75 3.65 -5.15
C GLY A 116 10.85 2.97 -4.13
N VAL A 117 11.13 1.71 -3.76
CA VAL A 117 10.60 1.09 -2.54
C VAL A 117 11.60 1.31 -1.40
N GLY A 118 11.15 1.96 -0.33
CA GLY A 118 12.04 2.32 0.77
C GLY A 118 12.52 1.10 1.56
N VAL A 119 13.61 1.27 2.30
CA VAL A 119 14.16 0.27 3.23
C VAL A 119 13.98 0.77 4.66
N VAL A 120 13.57 -0.13 5.56
CA VAL A 120 13.39 0.20 6.97
C VAL A 120 14.75 0.28 7.66
N THR A 121 15.05 1.40 8.32
CA THR A 121 16.31 1.68 9.02
C THR A 121 16.13 1.87 10.52
N ARG A 122 14.88 1.91 11.02
CA ARG A 122 14.57 2.08 12.45
C ARG A 122 13.59 1.02 12.95
N PRO A 123 13.69 0.60 14.23
CA PRO A 123 12.72 -0.32 14.83
C PRO A 123 11.36 0.37 15.06
N GLY A 124 10.33 -0.45 15.26
CA GLY A 124 8.97 -0.02 15.61
C GLY A 124 7.95 -0.18 14.49
N LEU A 125 8.40 -0.32 13.24
CA LEU A 125 7.54 -0.67 12.12
C LEU A 125 7.17 -2.17 12.13
N PRO A 126 6.09 -2.58 11.45
CA PRO A 126 5.75 -4.00 11.25
C PRO A 126 6.76 -4.78 10.39
N VAL A 127 7.65 -4.07 9.71
CA VAL A 127 8.69 -4.61 8.84
C VAL A 127 10.03 -4.49 9.57
N PRO A 128 10.86 -5.56 9.60
CA PRO A 128 12.18 -5.52 10.25
C PRO A 128 13.14 -4.50 9.64
N VAL A 129 14.16 -4.09 10.40
CA VAL A 129 15.25 -3.25 9.90
C VAL A 129 16.05 -4.02 8.84
N GLY A 130 16.42 -3.33 7.76
CA GLY A 130 17.11 -3.88 6.59
C GLY A 130 16.17 -4.43 5.51
N GLU A 131 14.89 -4.59 5.82
CA GLU A 131 13.90 -5.13 4.87
C GLU A 131 13.23 -4.01 4.04
N PRO A 132 12.81 -4.32 2.80
CA PRO A 132 12.02 -3.39 1.99
C PRO A 132 10.68 -3.11 2.67
N ALA A 133 10.24 -1.85 2.63
CA ALA A 133 9.06 -1.28 3.27
C ALA A 133 7.74 -1.75 2.63
N ILE A 134 7.59 -3.07 2.50
CA ILE A 134 6.41 -3.77 2.03
C ILE A 134 5.78 -4.45 3.25
N ASN A 135 4.70 -3.86 3.75
CA ASN A 135 4.08 -4.31 4.99
C ASN A 135 3.54 -5.76 4.89
N PRO A 136 3.35 -6.47 6.02
CA PRO A 136 2.84 -7.84 6.02
C PRO A 136 1.48 -8.01 5.33
N GLY A 137 0.58 -7.02 5.45
CA GLY A 137 -0.70 -7.01 4.74
C GLY A 137 -0.53 -7.03 3.21
N PRO A 138 0.17 -6.04 2.63
CA PRO A 138 0.54 -6.03 1.22
C PRO A 138 1.23 -7.30 0.74
N ARG A 139 2.20 -7.85 1.50
CA ARG A 139 2.86 -9.12 1.15
C ARG A 139 1.85 -10.26 0.97
N ARG A 140 0.83 -10.35 1.83
CA ARG A 140 -0.25 -11.35 1.71
C ARG A 140 -1.12 -11.13 0.47
N ILE A 141 -1.48 -9.88 0.17
CA ILE A 141 -2.30 -9.54 -1.01
C ILE A 141 -1.55 -9.90 -2.30
N ILE A 142 -0.29 -9.47 -2.41
CA ILE A 142 0.58 -9.78 -3.56
C ILE A 142 0.74 -11.29 -3.73
N THR A 143 1.09 -11.99 -2.64
CA THR A 143 1.26 -13.45 -2.67
C THR A 143 -0.02 -14.14 -3.15
N ARG A 144 -1.19 -13.76 -2.62
CA ARG A 144 -2.47 -14.34 -3.04
C ARG A 144 -2.72 -14.12 -4.54
N ALA A 145 -2.52 -12.90 -5.04
CA ALA A 145 -2.77 -12.57 -6.43
C ALA A 145 -1.85 -13.34 -7.38
N VAL A 146 -0.55 -13.45 -7.03
CA VAL A 146 0.43 -14.25 -7.79
C VAL A 146 0.08 -15.74 -7.76
N MET A 147 -0.29 -16.27 -6.60
CA MET A 147 -0.67 -17.68 -6.45
C MET A 147 -1.96 -18.02 -7.20
N GLN A 148 -2.89 -17.07 -7.37
CA GLN A 148 -4.11 -17.28 -8.17
C GLN A 148 -3.79 -17.50 -9.65
N GLU A 149 -2.80 -16.79 -10.19
CA GLU A 149 -2.35 -16.95 -11.58
C GLU A 149 -1.46 -18.19 -11.75
N ALA A 150 -0.58 -18.47 -10.80
CA ALA A 150 0.45 -19.51 -10.93
C ALA A 150 0.07 -20.88 -10.33
N LYS A 151 -1.16 -21.04 -9.80
CA LYS A 151 -1.58 -22.24 -9.04
C LYS A 151 -1.33 -23.55 -9.78
N ALA A 152 -1.53 -23.57 -11.10
CA ALA A 152 -1.38 -24.78 -11.91
C ALA A 152 0.08 -25.14 -12.24
N VAL A 153 1.02 -24.22 -12.01
CA VAL A 153 2.41 -24.31 -12.51
C VAL A 153 3.44 -24.34 -11.37
N LEU A 154 3.08 -23.86 -10.19
CA LEU A 154 3.94 -23.89 -9.01
C LEU A 154 4.02 -25.30 -8.41
N GLY A 155 5.03 -26.05 -8.85
CA GLY A 155 5.50 -27.28 -8.22
C GLY A 155 6.70 -27.00 -7.31
N GLU A 156 7.85 -27.59 -7.65
CA GLU A 156 9.11 -27.40 -6.90
C GLU A 156 9.73 -26.02 -7.12
N ARG A 157 9.36 -25.33 -8.20
CA ARG A 157 9.84 -23.97 -8.53
C ARG A 157 8.95 -22.90 -7.88
N GLY A 158 9.54 -21.74 -7.63
CA GLY A 158 8.86 -20.57 -7.09
C GLY A 158 8.94 -19.36 -8.01
N LEU A 159 8.45 -18.24 -7.52
CA LEU A 159 8.53 -16.94 -8.20
C LEU A 159 9.20 -15.93 -7.28
N LYS A 160 10.07 -15.11 -7.84
CA LYS A 160 10.56 -13.89 -7.20
C LYS A 160 9.82 -12.71 -7.80
N VAL A 161 9.27 -11.88 -6.92
CA VAL A 161 8.46 -10.69 -7.24
C VAL A 161 9.18 -9.48 -6.67
N THR A 162 9.74 -8.64 -7.54
CA THR A 162 10.37 -7.37 -7.15
C THR A 162 9.40 -6.23 -7.40
N ILE A 163 8.98 -5.55 -6.34
CA ILE A 163 8.11 -4.37 -6.45
C ILE A 163 8.97 -3.12 -6.59
N SER A 164 8.67 -2.27 -7.57
CA SER A 164 9.38 -1.00 -7.81
C SER A 164 8.39 0.14 -8.02
N VAL A 165 8.80 1.35 -7.69
CA VAL A 165 8.02 2.58 -7.86
C VAL A 165 8.95 3.64 -8.45
N PRO A 166 9.02 3.79 -9.78
CA PRO A 166 9.83 4.84 -10.41
C PRO A 166 9.49 6.22 -9.83
N GLY A 167 10.51 7.01 -9.47
CA GLY A 167 10.31 8.29 -8.77
C GLY A 167 9.87 8.16 -7.30
N GLY A 168 9.79 6.94 -6.77
CA GLY A 168 9.35 6.67 -5.40
C GLY A 168 10.24 7.30 -4.32
N GLU A 169 11.53 7.49 -4.59
CA GLU A 169 12.43 8.19 -3.65
C GLU A 169 12.04 9.66 -3.49
N GLU A 170 11.74 10.36 -4.59
CA GLU A 170 11.29 11.76 -4.56
C GLU A 170 9.93 11.89 -3.89
N LEU A 171 9.00 10.98 -4.19
CA LEU A 171 7.70 10.92 -3.54
C LEU A 171 7.84 10.73 -2.03
N ALA A 172 8.76 9.88 -1.58
CA ALA A 172 8.96 9.58 -0.17
C ALA A 172 9.32 10.81 0.66
N GLN A 173 10.05 11.77 0.09
CA GLN A 173 10.41 13.03 0.78
C GLN A 173 9.19 13.88 1.15
N LYS A 174 8.07 13.70 0.45
CA LYS A 174 6.79 14.38 0.71
C LYS A 174 5.88 13.59 1.66
N THR A 175 6.37 12.48 2.22
CA THR A 175 5.61 11.60 3.14
C THR A 175 6.22 11.59 4.54
N LEU A 176 5.63 10.81 5.44
CA LEU A 176 6.19 10.56 6.78
C LEU A 176 7.33 9.52 6.78
N ASN A 177 7.63 8.87 5.65
CA ASN A 177 8.62 7.81 5.56
C ASN A 177 10.00 8.18 6.16
N PRO A 178 10.61 9.33 5.83
CA PRO A 178 11.91 9.69 6.41
C PRO A 178 11.89 9.75 7.94
N ARG A 179 10.78 10.26 8.53
CA ARG A 179 10.61 10.34 9.99
C ARG A 179 10.45 8.96 10.63
N LEU A 180 9.74 8.05 9.94
CA LEU A 180 9.54 6.67 10.37
C LEU A 180 10.79 5.79 10.21
N GLY A 181 11.88 6.33 9.63
CA GLY A 181 13.09 5.56 9.34
C GLY A 181 12.91 4.66 8.13
N ILE A 182 12.29 5.18 7.07
CA ILE A 182 12.17 4.52 5.77
C ILE A 182 12.89 5.39 4.74
N VAL A 183 13.92 4.83 4.10
CA VAL A 183 14.87 5.57 3.25
C VAL A 183 14.91 4.99 1.84
N GLY A 184 15.12 5.83 0.83
CA GLY A 184 15.29 5.42 -0.58
C GLY A 184 13.99 5.13 -1.33
N GLY A 185 12.81 5.39 -0.73
CA GLY A 185 11.55 5.13 -1.40
C GLY A 185 10.31 5.17 -0.53
N ILE A 186 9.15 4.96 -1.17
CA ILE A 186 7.85 4.90 -0.50
C ILE A 186 7.62 3.53 0.15
N SER A 187 6.60 3.48 1.01
CA SER A 187 6.13 2.24 1.62
C SER A 187 5.00 1.63 0.77
N ILE A 188 5.06 0.33 0.53
CA ILE A 188 3.92 -0.41 -0.04
C ILE A 188 3.01 -0.79 1.11
N LEU A 189 1.81 -0.19 1.13
CA LEU A 189 0.87 -0.24 2.25
C LEU A 189 -0.59 -0.29 1.77
N GLY A 190 -1.49 -0.53 2.71
CA GLY A 190 -2.89 -0.86 2.45
C GLY A 190 -3.18 -2.30 2.82
N THR A 191 -4.16 -2.51 3.69
CA THR A 191 -4.56 -3.85 4.14
C THR A 191 -5.85 -4.32 3.49
N THR A 192 -6.67 -3.39 3.00
CA THR A 192 -7.97 -3.66 2.35
C THR A 192 -7.87 -3.65 0.83
N GLY A 193 -6.82 -3.04 0.28
CA GLY A 193 -6.66 -2.73 -1.13
C GLY A 193 -7.34 -1.41 -1.56
N ILE A 194 -8.17 -0.80 -0.71
CA ILE A 194 -9.00 0.37 -1.04
C ILE A 194 -8.58 1.59 -0.23
N VAL A 195 -8.47 2.74 -0.90
CA VAL A 195 -8.29 4.07 -0.30
C VAL A 195 -9.67 4.69 -0.12
N LYS A 196 -9.95 5.15 1.10
CA LYS A 196 -11.17 5.89 1.43
C LYS A 196 -10.80 7.35 1.70
N PRO A 197 -11.34 8.31 0.93
CA PRO A 197 -11.04 9.73 1.12
C PRO A 197 -11.27 10.20 2.55
N PHE A 198 -10.30 10.93 3.11
CA PHE A 198 -10.37 11.55 4.44
C PHE A 198 -10.69 10.54 5.57
N SER A 199 -10.10 9.34 5.47
CA SER A 199 -10.36 8.27 6.44
C SER A 199 -9.76 8.55 7.81
N VAL A 200 -10.62 8.80 8.80
CA VAL A 200 -10.25 8.88 10.23
C VAL A 200 -9.52 7.62 10.69
N ALA A 201 -9.91 6.45 10.17
CA ALA A 201 -9.25 5.20 10.50
C ALA A 201 -7.82 5.14 9.97
N ALA A 202 -7.56 5.62 8.74
CA ALA A 202 -6.23 5.71 8.17
C ALA A 202 -5.36 6.71 8.94
N TYR A 203 -5.92 7.88 9.28
CA TYR A 203 -5.24 8.88 10.09
C TYR A 203 -4.87 8.36 11.49
N ARG A 204 -5.77 7.63 12.15
CA ARG A 204 -5.46 7.00 13.45
C ARG A 204 -4.35 5.95 13.31
N ALA A 205 -4.35 5.18 12.22
CA ALA A 205 -3.32 4.19 11.96
C ALA A 205 -1.94 4.82 11.72
N SER A 206 -1.86 5.96 11.02
CA SER A 206 -0.59 6.68 10.83
C SER A 206 -0.05 7.20 12.15
N MET A 207 -0.88 7.87 12.97
CA MET A 207 -0.48 8.34 14.30
C MET A 207 0.00 7.20 15.19
N TYR A 208 -0.69 6.06 15.18
CA TYR A 208 -0.28 4.88 15.94
C TYR A 208 1.12 4.39 15.52
N LEU A 209 1.40 4.33 14.21
CA LEU A 209 2.72 3.94 13.70
C LEU A 209 3.81 4.92 14.12
N GLU A 210 3.55 6.23 14.02
CA GLU A 210 4.48 7.27 14.45
C GLU A 210 4.82 7.14 15.95
N LEU A 211 3.81 6.98 16.81
CA LEU A 211 4.00 6.78 18.25
C LEU A 211 4.73 5.47 18.56
N LYS A 212 4.44 4.39 17.81
CA LYS A 212 5.11 3.11 17.98
C LYS A 212 6.60 3.19 17.60
N VAL A 213 6.93 3.86 16.51
CA VAL A 213 8.33 4.13 16.13
C VAL A 213 8.99 4.99 17.20
N ALA A 214 8.35 6.08 17.65
CA ALA A 214 8.91 6.94 18.70
C ALA A 214 9.24 6.18 19.99
N THR A 215 8.29 5.39 20.50
CA THR A 215 8.48 4.59 21.72
C THR A 215 9.55 3.50 21.55
N SER A 216 9.58 2.83 20.40
CA SER A 216 10.62 1.82 20.08
C SER A 216 12.02 2.40 19.97
N ASN A 217 12.14 3.72 19.78
CA ASN A 217 13.41 4.45 19.73
C ASN A 217 13.67 5.24 21.02
N GLY A 218 13.00 4.90 22.12
CA GLY A 218 13.28 5.44 23.46
C GLY A 218 12.66 6.80 23.78
N LEU A 219 11.80 7.35 22.91
CA LEU A 219 11.11 8.60 23.19
C LEU A 219 9.96 8.37 24.19
N ARG A 220 9.93 9.18 25.26
CA ARG A 220 8.96 9.06 26.37
C ARG A 220 7.85 10.12 26.35
N ARG A 221 7.95 11.10 25.46
CA ARG A 221 6.99 12.21 25.33
C ARG A 221 6.69 12.41 23.85
N ALA A 222 5.40 12.54 23.54
CA ALA A 222 4.92 12.91 22.21
C ALA A 222 3.98 14.10 22.33
N VAL A 223 4.04 15.01 21.37
CA VAL A 223 3.15 16.18 21.27
C VAL A 223 2.35 16.02 19.99
N LEU A 224 1.02 16.02 20.11
CA LEU A 224 0.11 15.96 18.98
C LEU A 224 -0.39 17.38 18.69
N SER A 225 -0.03 17.93 17.54
CA SER A 225 -0.52 19.23 17.09
C SER A 225 -1.42 19.05 15.87
N THR A 226 -2.66 19.50 15.96
CA THR A 226 -3.54 19.65 14.80
C THR A 226 -3.15 20.95 14.09
N PHE A 227 -2.60 20.87 12.88
CA PHE A 227 -2.21 22.06 12.12
C PHE A 227 -3.41 22.99 11.86
N SER A 228 -3.53 24.04 12.65
CA SER A 228 -4.05 25.35 12.25
C SER A 228 -2.93 26.33 12.62
N ARG A 229 -2.53 27.21 11.69
CA ARG A 229 -1.45 28.20 11.89
C ARG A 229 -1.46 28.75 13.33
N SER A 230 -0.36 28.52 14.04
CA SER A 230 0.09 29.42 15.11
C SER A 230 0.73 30.65 14.47
#